data_AF-A0AAU9QJ30-F1
#
_entry.id   AF-A0AAU9QJ30-F1
#
_cell.length_a   1.000
_cell.length_b   1.000
_cell.length_c   1.000
_cell.angle_alpha   90.00
_cell.angle_beta   90.00
_cell.angle_gamma   90.00
#
_symmetry.space_group_name_H-M   'P 1'
#
loop_
_entity.id
_entity.type
_entity.pdbx_description
1 polymer ?
#
loop_
_entity_poly.entity_id
_entity_poly.type
_entity_poly.pdbx_seq_one_letter_code
_entity_poly.pdbx_strand_id
1 'polypeptide(L)'
;MSELNYSNMVLDRFKSMHNLTSEYQLAKKLGVSESQLRHWRKGRSQMDWDMAFYMADKLSIEGHFVLAALLPHKIKNARFNKELKRALDIPEDLTHHI
;
A
#
# COMPACT_ATOMS: atom_id res chain seq x y z
N MET A 1 14.56 -12.30 -0.89
CA MET A 1 14.42 -10.83 -0.94
C MET A 1 13.07 -10.50 -1.55
N SER A 2 12.19 -9.86 -0.80
CA SER A 2 10.93 -9.30 -1.32
C SER A 2 11.24 -8.02 -2.10
N GLU A 3 10.58 -7.80 -3.24
CA GLU A 3 10.69 -6.53 -3.96
C GLU A 3 10.15 -5.39 -3.08
N LEU A 4 10.78 -4.21 -3.10
CA LEU A 4 10.26 -3.06 -2.37
C LEU A 4 8.97 -2.57 -3.06
N ASN A 5 7.83 -3.01 -2.55
CA ASN A 5 6.51 -2.62 -3.03
C ASN A 5 5.62 -2.23 -1.84
N TYR A 6 4.56 -1.47 -2.10
CA TYR A 6 3.64 -0.98 -1.07
C TYR A 6 3.12 -2.11 -0.17
N SER A 7 2.77 -3.26 -0.77
CA SER A 7 2.29 -4.43 -0.04
C SER A 7 3.30 -4.92 1.00
N ASN A 8 4.58 -5.04 0.65
CA ASN A 8 5.60 -5.45 1.61
C ASN A 8 5.75 -4.43 2.75
N MET A 9 5.76 -3.13 2.43
CA MET A 9 5.84 -2.08 3.45
C MET A 9 4.70 -2.18 4.47
N VAL A 10 3.45 -2.27 4.02
CA VAL A 10 2.30 -2.30 4.94
C VAL A 10 2.19 -3.64 5.68
N LEU A 11 2.46 -4.77 5.01
CA LEU A 11 2.41 -6.09 5.64
C LEU A 11 3.48 -6.23 6.72
N ASP A 12 4.70 -5.75 6.49
CA ASP A 12 5.78 -5.83 7.48
C ASP A 12 5.54 -4.89 8.66
N ARG A 13 5.06 -3.66 8.42
CA ARG A 13 4.66 -2.76 9.51
C ARG A 13 3.54 -3.34 10.36
N PHE A 14 2.52 -3.93 9.73
CA PHE A 14 1.40 -4.55 10.44
C PHE A 14 1.84 -5.78 11.24
N LYS A 15 2.73 -6.61 10.69
CA LYS A 15 3.34 -7.72 11.45
C LYS A 15 4.05 -7.23 12.70
N SER A 16 4.90 -6.20 12.55
CA SER A 16 5.64 -5.63 13.67
C SER A 16 4.72 -5.03 14.73
N MET A 17 3.71 -4.25 14.32
CA MET A 17 2.71 -3.66 15.21
C MET A 17 1.94 -4.69 16.05
N HIS A 18 1.74 -5.89 15.50
CA HIS A 18 1.02 -6.98 16.17
C HIS A 18 1.93 -8.08 16.73
N ASN A 19 3.25 -7.90 16.73
CA ASN A 19 4.24 -8.89 17.17
C ASN A 19 4.07 -10.27 16.49
N LEU A 20 3.71 -10.28 15.20
CA LEU A 20 3.51 -11.51 14.44
C LEU A 20 4.85 -12.01 13.89
N THR A 21 5.20 -13.26 14.22
CA THR A 21 6.49 -13.85 13.87
C THR A 21 6.46 -14.62 12.56
N SER A 22 5.28 -14.99 12.05
CA SER A 22 5.13 -15.78 10.82
C SER A 22 4.13 -15.21 9.83
N GLU A 23 4.26 -15.61 8.57
CA GLU A 23 3.30 -15.28 7.50
C GLU A 23 1.94 -15.94 7.74
N TYR A 24 1.92 -17.14 8.32
CA TYR A 24 0.69 -17.82 8.72
C TYR A 24 -0.11 -16.99 9.73
N GLN A 25 0.56 -16.46 10.77
CA GLN A 25 -0.09 -15.60 11.76
C GLN A 25 -0.64 -14.32 11.13
N LEU A 26 0.10 -13.71 10.21
CA LEU A 26 -0.34 -12.54 9.46
C LEU A 26 -1.57 -12.85 8.60
N ALA A 27 -1.52 -13.92 7.80
CA ALA A 27 -2.62 -14.34 6.93
C ALA A 27 -3.89 -14.60 7.74
N LYS A 28 -3.77 -15.34 8.86
CA LYS A 28 -4.87 -15.60 9.79
C LYS A 28 -5.43 -14.32 10.42
N LYS A 29 -4.56 -13.39 10.82
CA LYS A 29 -4.96 -12.10 11.42
C LYS A 29 -5.71 -11.21 10.42
N LEU A 30 -5.32 -11.25 9.15
CA LEU A 30 -5.93 -10.47 8.06
C LEU A 30 -7.11 -11.18 7.40
N GLY A 31 -7.40 -12.45 7.74
CA GLY A 31 -8.48 -13.22 7.13
C GLY A 31 -8.24 -13.57 5.65
N VAL A 32 -6.97 -13.67 5.23
CA VAL A 32 -6.59 -13.98 3.84
C VAL A 32 -5.82 -15.30 3.77
N SER A 33 -5.69 -15.85 2.56
CA SER A 33 -4.86 -17.04 2.35
C SER A 33 -3.36 -16.70 2.32
N GLU A 34 -2.50 -17.63 2.75
CA GLU A 34 -1.04 -17.48 2.64
C GLU A 34 -0.58 -17.34 1.18
N SER A 35 -1.29 -17.98 0.25
CA SER A 35 -1.02 -17.88 -1.20
C SER A 35 -1.23 -16.46 -1.72
N GLN A 36 -2.36 -15.83 -1.35
CA GLN A 36 -2.66 -14.43 -1.69
C GLN A 36 -1.60 -13.50 -1.13
N LEU A 37 -1.23 -13.70 0.14
CA LEU A 37 -0.22 -12.90 0.80
C LEU A 37 1.15 -13.03 0.12
N ARG A 38 1.54 -14.26 -0.23
CA ARG A 38 2.75 -14.53 -1.02
C ARG A 38 2.72 -13.86 -2.40
N HIS A 39 1.56 -13.80 -3.06
CA HIS A 39 1.44 -13.13 -4.36
C HIS A 39 1.61 -11.62 -4.24
N TRP A 40 1.02 -11.00 -3.22
CA TRP A 40 1.23 -9.58 -2.91
C TRP A 40 2.69 -9.26 -2.62
N ARG A 41 3.35 -10.06 -1.76
CA ARG A 41 4.76 -9.88 -1.42
C ARG A 41 5.70 -10.00 -2.62
N LYS A 42 5.35 -10.84 -3.59
CA LYS A 42 6.13 -11.05 -4.82
C LYS A 42 5.74 -10.12 -5.97
N GLY A 43 4.81 -9.18 -5.75
CA GLY A 43 4.30 -8.31 -6.81
C GLY A 43 3.56 -9.06 -7.92
N ARG A 44 3.22 -10.35 -7.72
CA ARG A 44 2.50 -11.17 -8.71
C ARG A 44 1.04 -10.77 -8.83
N SER A 45 0.46 -10.29 -7.73
CA SER A 45 -0.83 -9.63 -7.69
C SER A 45 -0.72 -8.38 -6.85
N GLN A 46 -1.59 -7.42 -7.13
CA GLN A 46 -1.73 -6.23 -6.29
C GLN A 46 -2.64 -6.52 -5.11
N MET A 47 -2.37 -5.85 -3.99
CA MET A 47 -3.33 -5.77 -2.88
C MET A 47 -4.63 -5.13 -3.40
N ASP A 48 -5.76 -5.66 -2.99
CA ASP A 48 -7.04 -5.03 -3.32
C ASP A 48 -7.23 -3.73 -2.55
N TRP A 49 -8.15 -2.89 -3.03
CA TRP A 49 -8.38 -1.55 -2.46
C TRP A 49 -8.84 -1.62 -1.00
N ASP A 50 -9.78 -2.51 -0.70
CA ASP A 50 -10.36 -2.62 0.63
C ASP A 50 -9.30 -3.01 1.66
N MET A 51 -8.47 -4.02 1.35
CA MET A 51 -7.35 -4.41 2.19
C MET A 51 -6.28 -3.31 2.27
N ALA A 52 -5.99 -2.62 1.17
CA ALA A 52 -4.98 -1.56 1.16
C ALA A 52 -5.38 -0.36 2.03
N PHE A 53 -6.65 0.06 1.99
CA PHE A 53 -7.18 1.12 2.85
C PHE A 53 -7.36 0.65 4.29
N TYR A 54 -7.84 -0.58 4.51
CA TYR A 54 -7.89 -1.17 5.85
C TYR A 54 -6.51 -1.14 6.53
N MET A 55 -5.45 -1.53 5.83
CA MET A 55 -4.09 -1.49 6.34
C MET A 55 -3.60 -0.07 6.58
N ALA A 56 -3.98 0.87 5.71
CA ALA A 56 -3.63 2.27 5.87
C ALA A 56 -4.25 2.87 7.13
N ASP A 57 -5.53 2.62 7.37
CA ASP A 57 -6.25 3.06 8.58
C ASP A 57 -5.59 2.50 9.85
N LYS A 58 -5.24 1.22 9.86
CA LYS A 58 -4.57 0.58 11.01
C LYS A 58 -3.16 1.10 11.27
N LEU A 59 -2.47 1.57 10.23
CA LEU A 59 -1.10 2.07 10.31
C LEU A 59 -1.02 3.60 10.35
N SER A 60 -2.16 4.29 10.41
CA SER A 60 -2.24 5.76 10.33
C SER A 60 -1.51 6.31 9.08
N ILE A 61 -1.65 5.62 7.95
CA ILE A 61 -1.15 6.05 6.65
C ILE A 61 -2.29 6.80 5.96
N GLU A 62 -2.00 8.00 5.46
CA GLU A 62 -3.02 8.77 4.73
C GLU A 62 -3.45 8.08 3.44
N GLY A 63 -4.75 8.13 3.15
CA GLY A 63 -5.35 7.44 2.00
C GLY A 63 -4.76 7.84 0.65
N HIS A 64 -4.23 9.05 0.53
CA HIS A 64 -3.62 9.53 -0.72
C HIS A 64 -2.33 8.76 -1.07
N PHE A 65 -1.59 8.24 -0.07
CA PHE A 65 -0.43 7.36 -0.31
C PHE A 65 -0.84 5.99 -0.86
N VAL A 66 -2.01 5.48 -0.44
CA VAL A 66 -2.61 4.24 -0.98
C VAL A 66 -2.88 4.43 -2.47
N LEU A 67 -3.50 5.55 -2.84
CA LEU A 67 -3.78 5.90 -4.24
C LEU A 67 -2.49 5.99 -5.06
N ALA A 68 -1.46 6.68 -4.53
CA ALA A 68 -0.14 6.81 -5.15
C ALA A 68 0.46 5.44 -5.51
N ALA A 69 0.34 4.49 -4.59
CA ALA A 69 0.93 3.17 -4.72
C ALA A 69 0.18 2.27 -5.71
N LEU A 70 -1.16 2.30 -5.69
CA LEU A 70 -1.97 1.33 -6.44
C LEU A 70 -2.44 1.83 -7.82
N LEU A 71 -2.74 3.12 -7.99
CA LEU A 71 -3.25 3.66 -9.26
C LEU A 71 -2.32 3.42 -10.45
N PRO A 72 -0.98 3.57 -10.36
CA PRO A 72 -0.10 3.37 -11.50
C PRO A 72 -0.12 1.95 -12.08
N HIS A 73 -0.44 0.95 -11.27
CA HIS A 73 -0.57 -0.42 -11.73
C HIS A 73 -1.89 -0.67 -12.47
N LYS A 74 -2.92 0.12 -12.20
CA LYS A 74 -4.25 0.04 -12.85
C LYS A 74 -4.29 0.89 -14.11
N ILE A 75 -3.72 2.09 -14.06
CA ILE A 75 -3.73 3.07 -15.14
C ILE A 75 -2.35 3.10 -15.77
N LYS A 76 -2.19 2.36 -16.88
CA LYS A 76 -0.95 2.30 -17.67
C LYS A 76 -0.79 3.53 -18.58
N ASN A 77 -1.07 4.72 -18.06
CA ASN A 77 -0.90 5.98 -18.76
C ASN A 77 0.21 6.80 -18.08
N ALA A 78 1.31 7.02 -18.80
CA ALA A 78 2.48 7.70 -18.26
C ALA A 78 2.18 9.14 -17.84
N ARG A 79 1.33 9.86 -18.58
CA ARG A 79 0.95 11.24 -18.24
C ARG A 79 0.08 11.30 -17.00
N PHE A 80 -0.90 10.41 -16.88
CA PHE A 80 -1.70 10.28 -15.65
C PHE A 80 -0.82 10.01 -14.43
N ASN A 81 0.10 9.06 -14.51
CA ASN A 81 1.00 8.72 -13.40
C ASN A 81 1.94 9.87 -13.04
N LYS A 82 2.35 10.69 -14.02
CA LYS A 82 3.14 11.90 -13.77
C LYS A 82 2.33 12.97 -13.03
N GLU A 83 1.10 13.24 -13.46
CA GLU A 83 0.23 14.23 -12.80
C GLU A 83 -0.24 13.75 -11.42
N LEU A 84 -0.50 12.45 -11.24
CA LEU A 84 -0.80 11.87 -9.94
C LEU A 84 0.36 12.09 -8.96
N LYS A 85 1.60 11.85 -9.38
CA LYS A 85 2.77 12.13 -8.53
C LYS A 85 2.82 13.60 -8.11
N ARG A 86 2.64 14.54 -9.05
CA ARG A 86 2.62 15.99 -8.76
C ARG A 86 1.50 16.39 -7.80
N ALA A 87 0.31 15.84 -7.96
CA ALA A 87 -0.85 16.14 -7.11
C ALA A 87 -0.70 15.58 -5.69
N LEU A 88 0.13 14.55 -5.50
CA LEU A 88 0.42 13.96 -4.19
C LEU A 88 1.67 14.55 -3.54
N ASP A 89 2.56 15.11 -4.35
CA ASP A 89 3.78 15.83 -3.96
C ASP A 89 3.50 17.34 -3.86
N ILE A 90 2.36 17.72 -3.28
CA ILE A 90 1.96 19.13 -3.18
C ILE A 90 3.09 19.90 -2.47
N PRO A 91 3.71 20.88 -3.13
CA PRO A 91 4.69 21.74 -2.48
C PRO A 91 3.99 22.55 -1.38
N GLU A 92 4.70 22.81 -0.28
CA GLU A 92 4.18 23.53 0.90
C GLU A 92 3.54 24.90 0.60
N ASP A 93 3.70 25.43 -0.62
CA ASP A 93 3.30 26.76 -1.07
C ASP A 93 1.80 26.95 -1.36
N LEU A 94 1.00 25.89 -1.49
CA LEU A 94 -0.46 26.00 -1.71
C LEU A 94 -1.31 25.97 -0.42
N THR A 95 -0.69 25.96 0.77
CA THR A 95 -1.41 26.04 2.05
C THR A 95 -1.66 27.47 2.56
N HIS A 96 -1.21 28.49 1.84
CA HIS A 96 -1.25 29.88 2.33
C HIS A 96 -2.00 30.87 1.44
N HIS A 97 -2.98 30.46 0.61
CA HIS A 97 -3.93 31.39 0.00
C HIS A 97 -5.29 30.74 -0.32
N ILE A 98 -6.10 30.46 0.72
CA ILE A 98 -7.56 30.73 0.76
C ILE A 98 -7.90 31.16 2.18
#